data_AF-A0A2E5ZJ08-F1
#
_entry.id   AF-A0A2E5ZJ08-F1
#
_cell.length_a   1.000
_cell.length_b   1.000
_cell.length_c   1.000
_cell.angle_alpha   90.00
_cell.angle_beta   90.00
_cell.angle_gamma   90.00
#
_symmetry.space_group_name_H-M   'P 1'
#
loop_
_entity.id
_entity.type
_entity.pdbx_description
1 polymer ?
#
loop_
_entity_poly.entity_id
_entity_poly.type
_entity_poly.pdbx_seq_one_letter_code
_entity_poly.pdbx_strand_id
1 'polypeptide(L)' 'MAGEFEEIRSRLEAIAEELADLAIIRLRESIDAGGQEMPIDEKRLTRARRAVEKAAYLLQEGDGSGGFPD' A
#
# COMPACT_ATOMS: atom_id res chain seq x y z
N MET A 1 7.02 -19.57 10.75
CA MET A 1 7.28 -18.83 9.50
C MET A 1 6.00 -18.49 8.74
N ALA A 2 5.24 -19.42 8.15
CA ALA A 2 4.04 -19.06 7.39
C ALA A 2 3.00 -18.22 8.16
N GLY A 3 2.83 -18.47 9.46
CA GLY A 3 1.96 -17.62 10.30
C GLY A 3 2.53 -16.23 10.61
N GLU A 4 3.85 -16.07 10.63
CA GLU A 4 4.52 -14.78 10.92
C GLU A 4 4.49 -13.86 9.69
N PHE A 5 4.67 -14.41 8.49
CA PHE A 5 4.55 -13.65 7.25
C PHE A 5 3.11 -13.26 6.95
N GLU A 6 2.13 -14.13 7.25
CA GLU A 6 0.71 -13.78 7.13
C GLU A 6 0.30 -12.62 8.07
N GLU A 7 0.79 -12.62 9.32
CA GLU A 7 0.52 -11.52 10.25
C GLU A 7 1.12 -10.19 9.74
N ILE A 8 2.37 -10.22 9.27
CA ILE A 8 3.02 -9.04 8.71
C ILE A 8 2.30 -8.58 7.44
N ARG A 9 1.90 -9.51 6.56
CA ARG A 9 1.14 -9.23 5.34
C ARG A 9 -0.18 -8.54 5.67
N SER A 10 -0.96 -9.08 6.60
CA SER A 10 -2.23 -8.49 7.02
C SER A 10 -2.05 -7.05 7.54
N ARG A 11 -0.98 -6.79 8.29
CA ARG A 11 -0.64 -5.44 8.76
C ARG A 11 -0.25 -4.51 7.62
N LEU A 12 0.49 -4.99 6.63
CA LEU A 12 0.85 -4.20 5.44
C LEU A 12 -0.40 -3.87 4.61
N GLU A 13 -1.33 -4.81 4.45
CA GLU A 13 -2.61 -4.58 3.76
C GLU A 13 -3.44 -3.51 4.49
N ALA A 14 -3.54 -3.58 5.82
CA ALA A 14 -4.21 -2.55 6.61
C ALA A 14 -3.56 -1.15 6.43
N ILE A 15 -2.23 -1.08 6.45
CA ILE A 15 -1.50 0.18 6.21
C ILE A 15 -1.74 0.69 4.78
N ALA A 16 -1.84 -0.18 3.78
CA ALA A 16 -2.12 0.21 2.40
C ALA A 16 -3.51 0.86 2.28
N GLU A 17 -4.51 0.33 2.99
CA GLU A 17 -5.85 0.94 3.05
C GLU A 17 -5.83 2.29 3.78
N GLU A 18 -5.15 2.40 4.92
CA GLU A 18 -5.01 3.67 5.64
C GLU A 18 -4.36 4.76 4.76
N LEU A 19 -3.36 4.39 3.94
CA LEU A 19 -2.73 5.30 2.97
C LEU A 19 -3.68 5.69 1.84
N ALA A 20 -4.59 4.81 1.41
CA ALA A 20 -5.61 5.10 0.41
C ALA A 20 -6.66 6.08 0.95
N ASP A 21 -7.15 5.84 2.16
CA ASP A 21 -8.12 6.71 2.82
C ASP A 21 -7.55 8.12 3.04
N LEU A 22 -6.31 8.20 3.50
CA LEU A 22 -5.63 9.49 3.70
C LEU A 22 -5.45 10.24 2.37
N ALA A 23 -5.13 9.53 1.28
CA ALA A 23 -5.03 10.14 -0.05
C ALA A 23 -6.38 10.75 -0.47
N ILE A 24 -7.47 10.00 -0.32
CA ILE A 24 -8.82 10.50 -0.63
C ILE A 24 -9.16 11.76 0.19
N ILE A 25 -8.81 11.79 1.48
CA ILE A 25 -9.01 12.97 2.33
C ILE A 25 -8.22 14.17 1.78
N ARG A 26 -6.92 14.01 1.48
CA ARG A 26 -6.08 15.10 0.96
C ARG A 26 -6.55 15.60 -0.40
N LEU A 27 -7.04 14.71 -1.25
CA LEU A 27 -7.62 15.09 -2.54
C LEU A 27 -8.88 15.96 -2.35
N ARG A 28 -9.77 15.57 -1.42
CA ARG A 28 -10.99 16.34 -1.11
C ARG A 28 -10.65 17.72 -0.53
N GLU A 29 -9.76 17.78 0.44
CA GLU A 29 -9.29 19.05 1.03
C GLU A 29 -8.70 19.99 -0.03
N SER A 30 -7.94 19.43 -0.99
CA SER A 30 -7.41 20.20 -2.11
C SER A 30 -8.50 20.77 -3.02
N ILE A 31 -9.53 19.98 -3.32
CA ILE A 31 -10.68 20.42 -4.15
C ILE A 31 -11.44 21.52 -3.42
N ASP A 32 -11.72 21.34 -2.12
CA ASP A 32 -12.45 22.32 -1.30
C ASP A 32 -11.67 23.64 -1.15
N ALA A 33 -10.33 23.58 -1.14
CA ALA A 33 -9.47 24.76 -1.14
C ALA A 33 -9.31 25.42 -2.53
N GLY A 34 -9.96 24.91 -3.58
CA GLY A 34 -9.87 25.42 -4.95
C GLY A 34 -8.58 25.06 -5.69
N GLY A 35 -7.86 24.03 -5.24
CA GLY A 35 -6.63 23.55 -5.86
C GLY A 35 -6.87 22.95 -7.26
N GLN A 36 -6.04 23.33 -8.24
CA GLN A 36 -6.13 22.85 -9.62
C GLN A 36 -5.13 21.72 -9.95
N GLU A 37 -4.17 21.45 -9.06
CA GLU A 37 -3.15 20.41 -9.22
C GLU A 37 -3.25 19.34 -8.14
N MET A 38 -2.80 18.12 -8.46
CA MET A 38 -2.64 17.06 -7.45
C MET A 38 -1.65 17.52 -6.36
N PRO A 39 -2.05 17.50 -5.07
CA PRO A 39 -1.16 17.83 -3.97
C PRO A 39 0.12 16.98 -3.98
N ILE A 40 1.25 17.57 -3.57
CA ILE A 40 2.50 16.83 -3.39
C ILE A 40 2.30 15.67 -2.40
N ASP A 41 1.48 15.90 -1.37
CA ASP A 41 1.12 14.89 -0.38
C ASP A 41 0.36 13.71 -1.01
N GLU A 42 -0.55 13.96 -1.95
CA GLU A 42 -1.31 12.91 -2.66
C GLU A 42 -0.39 11.98 -3.47
N LYS A 43 0.53 12.58 -4.23
CA LYS A 43 1.53 11.82 -5.00
C LYS A 43 2.43 11.00 -4.08
N ARG A 44 2.79 11.54 -2.91
CA ARG A 44 3.61 10.85 -1.92
C ARG A 44 2.86 9.67 -1.29
N LEU A 45 1.59 9.84 -0.95
CA LEU A 45 0.72 8.80 -0.39
C LEU A 45 0.52 7.66 -1.39
N THR A 46 0.23 7.97 -2.66
CA THR A 46 0.09 6.95 -3.71
C THR A 46 1.36 6.11 -3.90
N ARG A 47 2.54 6.75 -3.86
CA ARG A 47 3.83 6.04 -3.95
C ARG A 47 4.10 5.16 -2.73
N ALA A 48 3.82 5.66 -1.53
CA ALA A 48 3.95 4.89 -0.31
C ALA A 48 3.04 3.67 -0.33
N ARG A 49 1.77 3.83 -0.72
CA ARG A 49 0.80 2.74 -0.84
C ARG A 49 1.30 1.63 -1.75
N ARG A 50 1.77 1.97 -2.95
CA ARG A 50 2.33 0.99 -3.91
C ARG A 50 3.53 0.24 -3.36
N ALA A 51 4.39 0.91 -2.57
CA ALA A 51 5.53 0.26 -1.94
C ALA A 51 5.10 -0.75 -0.86
N VAL A 52 4.07 -0.41 -0.09
CA VAL A 52 3.48 -1.29 0.94
C VAL A 52 2.77 -2.49 0.31
N GLU A 53 1.96 -2.27 -0.74
CA GLU A 53 1.30 -3.34 -1.50
C GLU A 53 2.34 -4.32 -2.09
N LYS A 54 3.45 -3.80 -2.63
CA LYS A 54 4.54 -4.63 -3.13
C LYS A 54 5.19 -5.47 -2.03
N ALA A 55 5.38 -4.90 -0.83
CA ALA A 55 5.94 -5.64 0.29
C ALA A 55 5.00 -6.78 0.74
N ALA A 56 3.68 -6.53 0.80
CA ALA A 56 2.68 -7.55 1.11
C ALA A 56 2.69 -8.70 0.08
N TYR A 57 2.76 -8.36 -1.20
CA TYR A 57 2.85 -9.34 -2.30
C TYR A 57 4.09 -10.24 -2.19
N LEU A 58 5.27 -9.68 -1.88
CA LEU A 58 6.50 -10.47 -1.75
C LEU A 58 6.46 -11.46 -0.59
N LEU A 59 5.76 -11.13 0.50
CA LEU A 59 5.58 -12.05 1.63
C LEU A 59 4.63 -13.20 1.30
N GLN A 60 3.64 -12.97 0.43
CA GLN A 60 2.76 -14.01 -0.09
C GLN A 60 3.52 -15.04 -0.96
N GLU A 61 4.46 -14.60 -1.80
CA GLU A 61 5.29 -15.50 -2.61
C GLU A 61 6.28 -16.33 -1.76
N GLY A 62 6.79 -15.74 -0.66
CA GLY A 62 7.70 -16.40 0.27
C GLY A 62 7.09 -17.56 1.07
N ASP A 63 5.77 -17.62 1.18
CA ASP A 63 5.03 -18.69 1.86
C ASP A 63 4.74 -19.91 0.97
N GLY A 64 5.07 -19.83 -0.33
CA GLY A 64 4.88 -20.88 -1.31
C GLY A 64 6.17 -21.31 -1.99
N SER A 65 7.03 -22.06 -1.31
CA SER A 65 8.04 -22.88 -1.99
C SER A 65 7.34 -24.04 -2.73
N GLY A 66 6.73 -23.75 -3.88
CA GLY A 66 6.35 -24.71 -4.91
C GLY A 66 7.32 -24.55 -6.07
N GLY A 67 8.26 -25.49 -6.20
CA GLY A 67 9.49 -25.36 -6.98
C GLY A 67 9.33 -24.92 -8.43
N PHE A 68 10.30 -24.13 -8.88
CA PHE A 68 10.68 -24.05 -10.29
C PHE A 68 11.25 -25.43 -10.68
N PRO A 69 10.71 -26.15 -11.68
CA PRO A 69 11.47 -27.19 -12.35
C PRO A 69 12.52 -26.55 -13.26
N ASP A 70 13.69 -27.17 -13.35
CA ASP A 70 14.79 -26.85 -14.29
C ASP A 70 14.30 -26.63 -15.72
#